data_AF-A0A336N631-F1
#
_entry.id   AF-A0A336N631-F1
#
_cell.length_a   1.000
_cell.length_b   1.000
_cell.length_c   1.000
_cell.angle_alpha   90.00
_cell.angle_beta   90.00
_cell.angle_gamma   90.00
#
_symmetry.space_group_name_H-M   'P 1'
#
loop_
_entity.id
_entity.type
_entity.pdbx_description
1 polymer ?
#
loop_
_entity_poly.entity_id
_entity_poly.type
_entity_poly.pdbx_seq_one_letter_code
_entity_poly.pdbx_strand_id
1 'polypeptide(L)' 'MQNGESVWVKRVKLNWNGIELISDNKEEYAPITLTKEEADNLEIIGQVAYIGKSVI' A
#
# COMPACT_ATOMS: atom_id res chain seq x y z
N MET A 1 -14.96 -11.76 9.25
CA MET A 1 -13.64 -12.33 8.93
C MET A 1 -13.53 -12.29 7.42
N GLN A 2 -12.69 -11.40 6.84
CA GLN A 2 -12.46 -11.39 5.39
C GLN A 2 -11.34 -12.38 5.08
N ASN A 3 -11.68 -13.45 4.38
CA ASN A 3 -10.77 -14.45 3.85
C ASN A 3 -10.17 -13.95 2.52
N GLY A 4 -8.84 -14.01 2.42
CA GLY A 4 -8.07 -14.22 1.17
C GLY A 4 -8.07 -13.07 0.18
N GLU A 5 -6.93 -12.38 0.08
CA GLU A 5 -6.59 -11.37 -0.95
C GLU A 5 -7.30 -10.01 -0.81
N SER A 6 -6.95 -9.28 0.25
CA SER A 6 -7.30 -7.87 0.36
C SER A 6 -6.36 -7.01 -0.50
N VAL A 7 -6.88 -6.41 -1.59
CA VAL A 7 -6.15 -5.46 -2.43
C VAL A 7 -6.25 -4.06 -1.82
N TRP A 8 -5.11 -3.38 -1.64
CA TRP A 8 -5.05 -2.03 -1.08
C TRP A 8 -4.37 -1.04 -2.03
N VAL A 9 -4.77 0.23 -1.95
CA VAL A 9 -4.05 1.34 -2.57
C VAL A 9 -3.27 2.06 -1.48
N LYS A 10 -1.94 2.06 -1.60
CA LYS A 10 -1.00 2.72 -0.67
C LYS A 10 0.12 3.37 -1.45
N ARG A 11 0.76 4.38 -0.86
CA ARG A 11 2.01 4.92 -1.38
C ARG A 11 3.14 3.99 -0.99
N VAL A 12 3.87 3.47 -1.97
CA VAL A 12 5.02 2.59 -1.77
C VAL A 12 6.28 3.42 -1.61
N LYS A 13 7.07 3.15 -0.57
CA LYS A 13 8.37 3.77 -0.33
C LYS A 13 9.43 2.69 -0.08
N LEU A 14 10.50 2.73 -0.87
CA LEU A 14 11.64 1.82 -0.72
C LEU A 14 12.64 2.40 0.28
N ASN A 15 13.04 1.59 1.25
CA ASN A 15 14.08 1.92 2.22
C ASN A 15 15.18 0.86 2.19
N TRP A 16 16.34 1.14 2.81
CA TRP A 16 17.44 0.18 2.86
C TRP A 16 17.09 -1.17 3.53
N ASN A 17 16.11 -1.16 4.44
CA ASN A 17 15.71 -2.34 5.22
C ASN A 17 14.42 -3.00 4.73
N GLY A 18 13.80 -2.53 3.64
CA GLY A 18 12.54 -3.09 3.13
C GLY A 18 11.63 -2.06 2.46
N ILE A 19 10.32 -2.28 2.56
CA ILE A 19 9.29 -1.45 1.93
C ILE A 19 8.37 -0.87 3.00
N GLU A 20 8.03 0.42 2.89
CA GLU A 20 6.94 1.02 3.66
C GLU A 20 5.73 1.26 2.76
N LEU A 21 4.56 0.81 3.21
CA LEU A 21 3.26 1.13 2.63
C LEU A 21 2.60 2.23 3.46
N ILE A 22 2.45 3.40 2.85
CA ILE A 22 2.01 4.61 3.55
C ILE A 22 0.58 4.95 3.14
N SER A 23 -0.26 5.21 4.15
CA SER A 23 -1.60 5.77 3.98
C SER A 23 -1.53 7.27 3.70
N ASP A 24 -2.37 7.80 2.81
CA ASP A 24 -2.54 9.25 2.68
C ASP A 24 -3.42 9.84 3.80
N ASN A 25 -4.15 9.00 4.55
CA ASN A 25 -4.76 9.38 5.83
C ASN A 25 -3.86 8.93 6.99
N LYS A 26 -2.87 9.76 7.33
CA LYS A 26 -1.79 9.43 8.28
C LYS A 26 -2.18 9.56 9.75
N GLU A 27 -3.17 10.39 10.05
CA GLU A 27 -3.64 10.59 11.42
C GLU A 27 -4.35 9.34 11.95
N GLU A 28 -5.08 8.67 11.06
CA GLU A 28 -5.85 7.46 11.40
C GLU A 28 -5.08 6.16 11.17
N TYR A 29 -4.14 6.14 10.22
CA TYR A 29 -3.45 4.91 9.81
C TYR A 29 -1.93 5.08 9.77
N ALA A 30 -1.27 4.38 10.69
CA ALA A 30 0.19 4.29 10.70
C ALA A 30 0.74 3.58 9.44
N PRO A 31 1.98 3.90 9.02
CA PRO A 31 2.67 3.17 7.96
C PRO A 31 2.83 1.69 8.30
N ILE A 32 2.77 0.84 7.27
CA ILE A 32 3.05 -0.58 7.40
C ILE A 32 4.45 -0.81 6.87
N THR A 33 5.35 -1.28 7.73
CA THR A 33 6.72 -1.62 7.36
C THR A 33 6.80 -3.10 7.08
N LEU A 34 7.22 -3.44 5.85
CA LEU A 34 7.52 -4.80 5.44
C LEU A 34 9.03 -5.01 5.50
N THR A 35 9.43 -6.09 6.16
CA THR A 35 10.78 -6.64 6.09
C THR A 35 11.10 -7.10 4.65
N LYS A 36 12.36 -7.46 4.38
CA LYS A 36 12.74 -8.03 3.07
C LYS A 36 11.93 -9.28 2.73
N GLU A 37 11.79 -10.20 3.68
CA GLU A 37 11.07 -11.47 3.49
C GLU A 37 9.57 -11.24 3.23
N GLU A 38 8.96 -10.27 3.90
CA GLU A 38 7.57 -9.89 3.64
C GLU A 38 7.40 -9.15 2.30
N ALA A 39 8.38 -8.33 1.93
CA ALA A 39 8.39 -7.63 0.65
C ALA A 39 8.50 -8.58 -0.56
N ASP A 40 9.18 -9.72 -0.41
CA ASP A 40 9.25 -10.76 -1.45
C ASP A 40 7.87 -11.38 -1.76
N ASN A 41 6.92 -11.30 -0.81
CA ASN A 41 5.55 -11.75 -0.96
C ASN A 41 4.57 -10.62 -1.38
N LEU A 42 5.06 -9.40 -1.58
CA LEU A 42 4.23 -8.26 -2.00
C LEU A 42 4.06 -8.25 -3.52
N GLU A 43 2.81 -8.37 -3.99
CA GLU A 43 2.48 -8.18 -5.40
C GLU A 43 1.97 -6.75 -5.68
N ILE A 44 2.68 -6.01 -6.53
CA ILE A 44 2.21 -4.72 -7.05
C ILE A 44 1.47 -4.95 -8.35
N ILE A 45 0.14 -4.90 -8.29
CA ILE A 45 -0.74 -5.15 -9.45
C ILE A 45 -0.87 -3.96 -10.41
N GLY A 46 -0.41 -2.76 -10.02
CA GLY A 46 -0.46 -1.57 -10.87
C GLY A 46 -0.10 -0.27 -10.16
N GLN A 47 0.01 0.81 -10.95
CA GLN A 47 0.26 2.16 -10.47
C GLN A 47 -0.97 3.05 -10.70
N VAL A 48 -1.39 3.78 -9.67
CA VAL A 48 -2.43 4.81 -9.81
C VAL A 48 -1.87 5.99 -10.60
N ALA A 49 -2.35 6.18 -11.82
CA ALA A 49 -1.93 7.28 -12.71
C ALA A 49 -2.90 8.47 -12.69
N TYR A 50 -4.20 8.21 -12.49
CA TYR A 50 -5.24 9.24 -12.46
C TYR A 50 -6.37 8.82 -11.53
N ILE A 51 -6.93 9.77 -10.79
CA ILE A 51 -8.11 9.57 -9.93
C ILE A 51 -9.24 10.42 -10.52
N GLY A 52 -10.21 9.75 -11.15
CA GLY A 52 -11.44 10.40 -11.60
C GLY A 52 -12.42 10.52 -10.44
N LYS A 53 -12.85 11.74 -10.12
CA LYS A 53 -13.94 11.97 -9.18
C LYS A 53 -15.15 12.50 -9.94
N SER A 54 -16.21 11.70 -9.99
CA SER A 54 -17.51 12.17 -10.49
C SER A 54 -18.21 12.93 -9.38
N VAL A 55 -18.67 14.15 -9.68
CA VAL A 55 -19.42 15.01 -8.76
C VAL A 55 -20.81 15.16 -9.38
N ILE A 56 -21.62 14.10 -9.26
CA ILE A 56 -23.04 14.13 -9.60
C ILE A 56 -23.80 14.41 -8.29
#